data_AF-A0A838H2L4-F1
#
_entry.id   AF-A0A838H2L4-F1
#
_cell.length_a   1.000
_cell.length_b   1.000
_cell.length_c   1.000
_cell.angle_alpha   90.00
_cell.angle_beta   90.00
_cell.angle_gamma   90.00
#
_symmetry.space_group_name_H-M   'P 1'
#
loop_
_entity.id
_entity.type
_entity.pdbx_description
1 polymer ?
#
loop_
_entity_poly.entity_id
_entity_poly.type
_entity_poly.pdbx_seq_one_letter_code
_entity_poly.pdbx_strand_id
1 'polypeptide(L)'
;RLGDVSAAIGEVGAARGYGVIAEHDGHVLGGHGIGRRLHEDPLVLNRGRRGRGLRLRPGLVFAIEPMFTLGAPAWRTTRDGWTTQTLDGQIAAHWEHTVAVTVDGPVVLTARADEAERSAALLAG
;
A
#
# COMPACT_ATOMS: atom_id res chain seq x y z
N ARG A 1 7.87 -4.80 10.74
CA ARG A 1 8.49 -3.54 10.25
C ARG A 1 7.77 -3.11 8.98
N LEU A 2 7.86 -1.85 8.57
CA LEU A 2 7.14 -1.36 7.38
C LEU A 2 7.53 -2.13 6.10
N GLY A 3 8.80 -2.53 5.96
CA GLY A 3 9.23 -3.36 4.84
C GLY A 3 8.60 -4.77 4.81
N ASP A 4 8.07 -5.27 5.93
CA ASP A 4 7.31 -6.52 5.94
C ASP A 4 5.92 -6.35 5.31
N VAL A 5 5.28 -5.19 5.53
CA VAL A 5 4.00 -4.82 4.89
C VAL A 5 4.21 -4.71 3.39
N SER A 6 5.22 -3.94 2.97
CA SER A 6 5.59 -3.77 1.56
C SER A 6 5.99 -5.09 0.88
N ALA A 7 6.68 -5.99 1.58
CA ALA A 7 7.00 -7.32 1.06
C ALA A 7 5.74 -8.17 0.86
N ALA A 8 4.82 -8.17 1.84
CA ALA A 8 3.57 -8.91 1.74
C ALA A 8 2.71 -8.45 0.56
N ILE A 9 2.60 -7.14 0.32
CA ILE A 9 1.90 -6.59 -0.86
C ILE A 9 2.52 -7.11 -2.16
N GLY A 10 3.84 -7.00 -2.27
CA GLY A 10 4.56 -7.41 -3.48
C GLY A 10 4.43 -8.91 -3.76
N GLU A 11 4.49 -9.74 -2.72
CA GLU A 11 4.32 -11.19 -2.84
C GLU A 11 2.90 -11.57 -3.29
N VAL A 12 1.85 -10.90 -2.79
CA VAL A 12 0.45 -11.14 -3.19
C VAL A 12 0.24 -10.89 -4.68
N GLY A 13 0.79 -9.79 -5.20
CA GLY A 13 0.71 -9.45 -6.63
C GLY A 13 1.56 -10.39 -7.49
N ALA A 14 2.82 -10.64 -7.09
CA ALA A 14 3.73 -11.49 -7.83
C ALA A 14 3.24 -12.94 -7.93
N ALA A 15 2.66 -13.50 -6.87
CA ALA A 15 2.10 -14.86 -6.86
C ALA A 15 0.94 -15.04 -7.85
N ARG A 16 0.30 -13.94 -8.27
CA ARG A 16 -0.80 -13.94 -9.25
C ARG A 16 -0.34 -13.50 -10.65
N GLY A 17 0.95 -13.24 -10.84
CA GLY A 17 1.50 -12.78 -12.11
C GLY A 17 1.19 -11.33 -12.46
N TYR A 18 0.76 -10.51 -11.49
CA TYR A 18 0.46 -9.10 -11.73
C TYR A 18 1.73 -8.24 -11.68
N GLY A 19 1.74 -7.17 -12.48
CA GLY A 19 2.64 -6.06 -12.26
C GLY A 19 2.32 -5.41 -10.91
N VAL A 20 3.36 -5.04 -10.17
CA VAL A 20 3.21 -4.35 -8.88
C VAL A 20 3.90 -3.00 -9.01
N ILE A 21 3.09 -1.94 -9.03
CA ILE A 21 3.56 -0.56 -9.19
C ILE A 21 4.40 -0.17 -7.97
N ALA A 22 5.56 0.42 -8.22
CA ALA A 22 6.46 0.98 -7.23
C ALA A 22 7.15 2.21 -7.83
N GLU A 23 8.38 2.49 -7.42
CA GLU A 23 9.20 3.53 -8.03
C GLU A 23 9.41 3.26 -9.54
N HIS A 24 9.18 4.28 -10.36
CA HIS A 24 9.47 4.26 -11.78
C HIS A 24 9.94 5.65 -12.24
N ASP A 25 11.07 5.69 -12.93
CA ASP A 25 11.65 6.91 -13.51
C ASP A 25 11.75 8.08 -12.50
N GLY A 26 12.22 7.79 -11.28
CA GLY A 26 12.39 8.76 -10.21
C GLY A 26 11.10 9.21 -9.51
N HIS A 27 9.94 8.67 -9.90
CA HIS A 27 8.65 8.95 -9.28
C HIS A 27 8.17 7.73 -8.48
N VAL A 28 7.42 7.97 -7.40
CA VAL A 28 6.93 6.91 -6.53
C VAL A 28 5.43 7.01 -6.37
N LEU A 29 4.76 5.86 -6.50
CA LEU A 29 3.40 5.64 -6.04
C LEU A 29 3.39 4.57 -4.96
N GLY A 30 2.64 4.83 -3.91
CA GLY A 30 2.50 3.97 -2.75
C GLY A 30 1.83 4.72 -1.62
N GLY A 31 1.60 4.01 -0.52
CA GLY A 31 0.97 4.58 0.66
C GLY A 31 1.81 5.61 1.35
N HIS A 32 1.19 6.29 2.30
CA HIS A 32 1.79 7.39 3.03
C HIS A 32 1.31 7.37 4.49
N GLY A 33 2.03 8.05 5.37
CA GLY A 33 1.48 8.46 6.66
C GLY A 33 0.29 9.39 6.44
N ILE A 34 -0.73 9.27 7.28
CA ILE A 34 -1.93 10.10 7.21
C ILE A 34 -2.41 10.45 8.62
N GLY A 35 -2.85 11.70 8.79
CA GLY A 35 -3.31 12.19 10.07
C GLY A 35 -3.69 13.66 9.99
N ARG A 36 -2.78 14.55 10.42
CA ARG A 36 -3.02 16.01 10.36
C ARG A 36 -2.84 16.57 8.96
N ARG A 37 -2.03 15.92 8.13
CA ARG A 37 -1.87 16.21 6.70
C ARG A 37 -2.36 15.02 5.90
N LEU A 38 -2.81 15.28 4.67
CA LEU A 38 -3.25 14.25 3.74
C LEU A 38 -2.10 13.27 3.47
N HIS A 39 -0.95 13.77 3.05
CA HIS A 39 0.28 12.99 2.89
C HIS A 39 1.34 13.43 3.90
N GLU A 40 1.87 12.48 4.66
CA GLU A 40 3.04 12.63 5.52
C GLU A 40 3.88 11.35 5.55
N ASP A 41 5.04 11.38 6.22
CA ASP A 41 5.82 10.17 6.40
C ASP A 41 5.08 9.14 7.27
N PRO A 42 5.29 7.83 7.05
CA PRO A 42 6.25 7.23 6.12
C PRO A 42 5.65 6.89 4.75
N LEU A 43 6.47 6.91 3.72
CA LEU A 43 6.19 6.25 2.45
C LEU A 43 6.06 4.71 2.64
N VAL A 44 4.99 4.13 2.12
CA VAL A 44 4.66 2.71 2.16
C VAL A 44 4.67 2.13 0.75
N LEU A 45 5.81 1.55 0.37
CA LEU A 45 5.96 0.96 -0.97
C LEU A 45 5.11 -0.30 -1.13
N ASN A 46 4.66 -0.59 -2.35
CA ASN A 46 3.99 -1.86 -2.70
C ASN A 46 4.97 -3.02 -2.92
N ARG A 47 6.28 -2.76 -2.87
CA ARG A 47 7.35 -3.76 -2.85
C ARG A 47 8.35 -3.40 -1.75
N GLY A 48 8.82 -4.39 -1.03
CA GLY A 48 9.79 -4.18 0.02
C GLY A 48 10.58 -5.43 0.37
N ARG A 49 11.45 -5.28 1.36
CA ARG A 49 12.26 -6.38 1.91
C ARG A 49 11.84 -6.62 3.35
N ARG A 50 11.54 -7.87 3.67
CA ARG A 50 11.23 -8.31 5.04
C ARG A 50 12.35 -7.90 6.01
N GLY A 51 11.97 -7.49 7.21
CA GLY A 51 12.88 -7.02 8.26
C GLY A 51 13.53 -5.65 7.99
N ARG A 52 13.14 -4.92 6.93
CA ARG A 52 13.66 -3.57 6.62
C ARG A 52 12.64 -2.46 6.86
N GLY A 53 13.10 -1.22 6.78
CA GLY A 53 12.28 -0.02 6.97
C GLY A 53 11.92 0.28 8.42
N LEU A 54 11.04 1.26 8.59
CA LEU A 54 10.58 1.79 9.87
C LEU A 54 10.05 0.67 10.79
N ARG A 55 10.35 0.75 12.09
CA ARG A 55 9.68 -0.11 13.08
C ARG A 55 8.29 0.46 13.34
N LEU A 56 7.26 -0.36 13.16
CA LEU A 56 5.89 0.01 13.49
C LEU A 56 5.78 0.15 15.01
N ARG A 57 5.16 1.23 15.48
CA ARG A 57 4.96 1.55 16.89
C ARG A 57 3.54 2.09 17.09
N PRO A 58 2.93 1.87 18.26
CA PRO A 58 1.64 2.47 18.58
C PRO A 58 1.61 3.98 18.32
N GLY A 59 0.51 4.47 17.75
CA GLY A 59 0.31 5.87 17.36
C GLY A 59 0.68 6.19 15.91
N LEU A 60 1.31 5.26 15.18
CA LEU A 60 1.55 5.41 13.76
C LEU A 60 0.26 5.13 12.96
N VAL A 61 -0.10 6.03 12.04
CA VAL A 61 -1.25 5.88 11.15
C VAL A 61 -0.78 6.07 9.71
N PHE A 62 -1.11 5.14 8.82
CA PHE A 62 -0.67 5.15 7.43
C PHE A 62 -1.66 4.45 6.50
N ALA A 63 -1.68 4.89 5.25
CA ALA A 63 -2.37 4.24 4.15
C ALA A 63 -1.57 3.03 3.65
N ILE A 64 -2.27 1.92 3.42
CA ILE A 64 -1.80 0.79 2.64
C ILE A 64 -2.62 0.80 1.36
N GLU A 65 -1.98 1.11 0.24
CA GLU A 65 -2.67 1.33 -1.03
C GLU A 65 -2.03 0.61 -2.24
N PRO A 66 -2.17 -0.72 -2.31
CA PRO A 66 -1.62 -1.50 -3.41
C PRO A 66 -2.17 -1.08 -4.76
N MET A 67 -1.27 -0.97 -5.73
CA MET A 67 -1.57 -0.76 -7.14
C MET A 67 -0.99 -1.90 -7.95
N PHE A 68 -1.87 -2.65 -8.62
CA PHE A 68 -1.50 -3.80 -9.45
C PHE A 68 -1.91 -3.58 -10.90
N THR A 69 -1.15 -4.16 -11.83
CA THR A 69 -1.41 -4.06 -13.27
C THR A 69 -1.51 -5.45 -13.90
N LEU A 70 -2.34 -5.60 -14.93
CA LEU A 70 -2.39 -6.84 -15.72
C LEU A 70 -1.16 -7.01 -16.62
N GLY A 71 -0.41 -5.93 -16.87
CA GLY A 71 0.81 -5.91 -17.67
C GLY A 71 2.05 -5.53 -16.88
N ALA A 72 2.90 -4.70 -17.49
CA ALA A 72 4.09 -4.16 -16.86
C ALA A 72 3.73 -3.20 -15.72
N PRO A 73 4.56 -3.09 -14.66
CA PRO A 73 4.35 -2.14 -13.56
C PRO A 73 4.81 -0.71 -13.90
N ALA A 74 5.31 -0.47 -15.12
CA ALA A 74 5.80 0.82 -15.53
C ALA A 74 4.63 1.79 -15.78
N TRP A 75 4.78 3.02 -15.31
CA TRP A 75 3.71 4.02 -15.32
C TRP A 75 4.27 5.43 -15.58
N ARG A 76 3.40 6.37 -15.92
CA ARG A 76 3.74 7.80 -16.00
C ARG A 76 2.57 8.67 -15.58
N THR A 77 2.86 9.88 -15.11
CA THR A 77 1.87 10.96 -15.02
C THR A 77 1.70 11.59 -16.39
N THR A 78 0.45 11.86 -16.80
CA THR A 78 0.18 12.49 -18.08
C THR A 78 0.50 14.00 -18.05
N ARG A 79 0.37 14.67 -19.19
CA ARG A 79 0.69 16.10 -19.31
C ARG A 79 -0.23 17.00 -18.48
N ASP A 80 -1.36 16.48 -18.00
CA ASP A 80 -2.24 17.22 -17.09
C ASP A 80 -1.66 17.39 -15.68
N GLY A 81 -0.57 16.67 -15.35
CA GLY A 81 0.08 16.71 -14.06
C GLY A 81 -0.61 15.90 -12.96
N TRP A 82 -1.68 15.16 -13.28
CA TRP A 82 -2.50 14.44 -12.30
C TRP A 82 -2.75 12.99 -12.68
N THR A 83 -3.19 12.74 -13.92
CA THR A 83 -3.60 11.40 -14.32
C THR A 83 -2.39 10.49 -14.39
N THR A 84 -2.45 9.34 -13.71
CA THR A 84 -1.45 8.27 -13.83
C THR A 84 -1.94 7.20 -14.79
N GLN A 85 -1.06 6.73 -15.68
CA GLN A 85 -1.36 5.66 -16.63
C GLN A 85 -0.21 4.65 -16.71
N THR A 86 -0.55 3.39 -16.96
CA THR A 86 0.42 2.35 -17.33
C THR A 86 1.06 2.68 -18.69
N LEU A 87 2.33 2.34 -18.88
CA LEU A 87 3.03 2.61 -20.14
C LEU A 87 2.57 1.70 -21.28
N ASP A 88 2.11 0.50 -20.96
CA ASP A 88 1.62 -0.49 -21.92
C ASP A 88 0.11 -0.41 -22.18
N GLY A 89 -0.58 0.53 -21.52
CA GLY A 89 -2.02 0.73 -21.64
C GLY A 89 -2.87 -0.38 -21.03
N GLN A 90 -2.27 -1.34 -20.30
CA GLN A 90 -3.02 -2.41 -19.63
C GLN A 90 -3.74 -1.89 -18.39
N ILE A 91 -4.78 -2.63 -17.98
CA ILE A 91 -5.61 -2.28 -16.83
C ILE A 91 -4.78 -2.28 -15.54
N ALA A 92 -4.99 -1.25 -14.73
CA ALA A 92 -4.52 -1.17 -13.36
C ALA A 92 -5.70 -1.18 -12.39
N ALA A 93 -5.49 -1.73 -11.20
CA ALA A 93 -6.42 -1.67 -10.09
C ALA A 93 -5.71 -1.13 -8.84
N HIS A 94 -6.43 -0.30 -8.09
CA HIS A 94 -5.99 0.30 -6.84
C HIS A 94 -7.01 -0.03 -5.75
N TRP A 95 -6.51 -0.22 -4.54
CA TRP A 95 -7.32 -0.33 -3.32
C TRP A 95 -6.60 0.38 -2.20
N GLU A 96 -7.33 0.86 -1.19
CA GLU A 96 -6.73 1.57 -0.07
C GLU A 96 -7.46 1.28 1.25
N HIS A 97 -6.67 1.16 2.32
CA HIS A 97 -7.15 1.40 3.67
C HIS A 97 -6.16 2.22 4.49
N THR A 98 -6.71 3.08 5.35
CA THR A 98 -5.97 3.66 6.47
C THR A 98 -5.90 2.69 7.66
N VAL A 99 -4.70 2.46 8.17
CA VAL A 99 -4.42 1.58 9.31
C VAL A 99 -3.76 2.36 10.44
N ALA A 100 -4.27 2.19 11.66
CA ALA A 100 -3.65 2.67 12.88
C ALA A 100 -2.94 1.53 13.61
N VAL A 101 -1.67 1.73 13.97
CA VAL A 101 -0.95 0.83 14.87
C VAL A 101 -1.30 1.19 16.30
N THR A 102 -1.84 0.24 17.06
CA THR A 102 -2.18 0.43 18.47
C THR A 102 -1.34 -0.50 19.36
N VAL A 103 -1.51 -0.38 20.67
CA VAL A 103 -0.88 -1.29 21.65
C VAL A 103 -1.42 -2.72 21.54
N ASP A 104 -2.67 -2.88 21.12
CA ASP A 104 -3.37 -4.16 21.02
C ASP A 104 -3.31 -4.76 19.61
N GLY A 105 -2.63 -4.09 18.67
CA GLY A 105 -2.52 -4.52 17.27
C GLY A 105 -2.95 -3.45 16.26
N PRO A 106 -2.91 -3.75 14.95
CA PRO A 106 -3.38 -2.83 13.93
C PRO A 106 -4.91 -2.75 13.89
N VAL A 107 -5.44 -1.55 13.68
CA VAL A 107 -6.87 -1.29 13.44
C VAL A 107 -7.04 -0.70 12.05
N VAL A 108 -7.90 -1.30 11.23
CA VAL A 108 -8.24 -0.79 9.90
C VAL A 108 -9.36 0.25 10.05
N LEU A 109 -9.01 1.54 10.02
CA LEU A 109 -9.93 2.64 10.32
C LEU A 109 -11.01 2.86 9.26
N THR A 110 -10.80 2.32 8.07
CA THR A 110 -11.66 2.50 6.89
C THR A 110 -12.27 1.19 6.44
N ALA A 111 -12.26 0.16 7.31
CA ALA A 111 -12.87 -1.12 7.03
C ALA A 111 -14.38 -0.96 6.81
N ARG A 112 -14.90 -1.68 5.83
CA ARG A 112 -16.34 -1.95 5.71
C ARG A 112 -16.78 -2.87 6.84
N ALA A 113 -18.09 -2.92 7.09
CA ALA A 113 -18.64 -3.73 8.17
C ALA A 113 -18.22 -5.21 8.08
N ASP A 114 -18.21 -5.79 6.88
CA ASP A 114 -17.82 -7.18 6.63
C ASP A 114 -16.30 -7.42 6.68
N GLU A 115 -15.48 -6.38 6.52
CA GLU A 115 -14.03 -6.45 6.64
C GLU A 115 -13.58 -6.32 8.10
N ALA A 116 -14.31 -5.56 8.91
CA ALA A 116 -14.05 -5.39 10.33
C ALA A 116 -14.20 -6.73 11.09
N GLU A 117 -15.24 -7.51 10.79
CA GLU A 117 -15.45 -8.84 11.36
C GLU A 117 -14.32 -9.82 11.01
N ARG A 118 -13.90 -9.84 9.74
CA ARG A 118 -12.77 -10.68 9.27
C ARG A 118 -11.46 -10.28 9.93
N SER A 119 -11.21 -8.99 10.05
CA SER A 119 -9.98 -8.47 10.66
C SER A 119 -9.90 -8.84 12.15
N ALA A 120 -11.03 -8.73 12.87
CA ALA A 120 -11.11 -9.16 14.26
C ALA A 120 -10.81 -10.66 14.42
N ALA A 121 -11.34 -11.51 13.53
CA ALA A 121 -11.09 -12.96 13.55
C ALA A 121 -9.62 -13.31 13.29
N LEU A 122 -8.95 -12.60 12.36
CA LEU A 122 -7.53 -12.82 12.05
C LEU A 122 -6.58 -12.43 13.19
N LEU A 123 -6.96 -11.43 14.00
CA LEU A 123 -6.15 -10.95 15.14
C LEU A 123 -6.38 -11.76 16.42
N ALA A 124 -7.48 -12.53 16.49
CA ALA A 124 -7.83 -13.35 17.65
C ALA A 124 -7.21 -14.77 17.63
N GLY A 125 -6.63 -15.19 16.50
CA GLY A 125 -5.95 -16.49 16.33
C GLY A 125 -4.44 -16.38 16.30
#